data_AF-A0A6A6KU51-F1
#
_entry.id   AF-A0A6A6KU51-F1
#
_cell.length_a   1.000
_cell.length_b   1.000
_cell.length_c   1.000
_cell.angle_alpha   90.00
_cell.angle_beta   90.00
_cell.angle_gamma   90.00
#
_symmetry.space_group_name_H-M   'P 1'
#
loop_
_entity.id
_entity.type
_entity.pdbx_description
1 polymer ?
#
loop_
_entity_poly.entity_id
_entity_poly.type
_entity_poly.pdbx_seq_one_letter_code
_entity_poly.pdbx_strand_id
1 'polypeptide(L)'
;MSEGLKKSPSNGFEKSLTTEEQQAKKWSSLRFERTLKEEVAREAETGKIYRTNYIDKHGRTVLVMRPSCQNTKSTKGQIRYLVYCMENAILNLSPDQEQMVWLIDFHGFNLSHISLKVTKETAHVLQDHYPERLGLAVLYNPPKFFEPFWTMAKAFLEPKTYNKVKFVYSDEANTMKVMEDLFDMDQLESTFGGKDNSGFDVSKYAERMKEDDKRMPSFWTRDSHPSAVPQPALKSAASLDVSVDSHSDASENDETDCLDVNGIDSEILSLEDNTSATDSGRKGSENVHPGEVKTHNDRAHV
;
A
#
# COMPACT_ATOMS: atom_id res chain seq x y z
N MET A 1 34.57 56.30 21.69
CA MET A 1 35.15 55.08 21.07
C MET A 1 34.47 53.87 21.71
N SER A 2 34.43 52.73 21.00
CA SER A 2 33.76 51.45 21.37
C SER A 2 32.29 51.55 21.79
N GLU A 3 31.33 51.21 20.92
CA GLU A 3 30.88 49.84 20.61
C GLU A 3 30.06 49.17 21.72
N GLY A 4 28.81 48.82 21.37
CA GLY A 4 27.84 48.18 22.25
C GLY A 4 26.82 47.39 21.43
N LEU A 5 27.30 46.44 20.62
CA LEU A 5 26.49 45.64 19.71
C LEU A 5 25.62 44.62 20.49
N LYS A 6 24.40 45.01 20.87
CA LYS A 6 23.39 44.06 21.36
C LYS A 6 22.84 43.24 20.19
N LYS A 7 23.23 41.97 20.12
CA LYS A 7 22.70 40.99 19.16
C LYS A 7 21.20 40.78 19.40
N SER A 8 20.40 40.88 18.34
CA SER A 8 19.04 40.34 18.31
C SER A 8 19.10 38.80 18.36
N PRO A 9 18.22 38.11 19.11
CA PRO A 9 18.11 36.67 19.03
C PRO A 9 17.46 36.28 17.70
N SER A 10 18.10 35.40 16.94
CA SER A 10 17.53 34.80 15.74
C SER A 10 16.51 33.73 16.15
N ASN A 11 15.22 34.04 16.07
CA ASN A 11 14.17 33.03 16.18
C ASN A 11 14.20 32.12 14.94
N GLY A 12 15.00 31.05 15.00
CA GLY A 12 14.85 29.92 14.10
C GLY A 12 13.60 29.14 14.49
N PHE A 13 12.51 29.33 13.75
CA PHE A 13 11.38 28.41 13.79
C PHE A 13 11.83 27.08 13.17
N GLU A 14 12.13 26.08 14.00
CA GLU A 14 12.15 24.70 13.54
C GLU A 14 10.72 24.35 13.08
N LYS A 15 10.56 24.13 11.77
CA LYS A 15 9.29 23.67 11.23
C LYS A 15 9.05 22.24 11.72
N SER A 16 8.00 22.06 12.51
CA SER A 16 7.51 20.72 12.86
C SER A 16 7.15 19.97 11.58
N LEU A 17 7.69 18.75 11.43
CA LEU A 17 7.42 17.89 10.29
C LEU A 17 5.97 17.42 10.32
N THR A 18 5.32 17.30 9.16
CA THR A 18 3.94 16.77 9.09
C THR A 18 3.90 15.30 9.49
N THR A 19 2.72 14.80 9.90
CA THR A 19 2.52 13.39 10.24
C THR A 19 2.96 12.45 9.10
N GLU A 20 2.72 12.85 7.85
CA GLU A 20 3.15 12.12 6.65
C GLU A 20 4.67 12.10 6.51
N GLU A 21 5.35 13.24 6.64
CA GLU A 21 6.81 13.34 6.58
C GLU A 21 7.50 12.53 7.70
N GLN A 22 6.93 12.55 8.90
CA GLN A 22 7.44 11.77 10.04
C GLN A 22 7.28 10.26 9.80
N GLN A 23 6.14 9.83 9.23
CA GLN A 23 5.89 8.44 8.89
C GLN A 23 6.76 7.97 7.72
N ALA A 24 6.92 8.77 6.66
CA ALA A 24 7.83 8.48 5.55
C ALA A 24 9.28 8.30 6.04
N LYS A 25 9.76 9.18 6.93
CA LYS A 25 11.08 9.04 7.58
C LYS A 25 11.18 7.78 8.45
N LYS A 26 10.13 7.44 9.21
CA LYS A 26 10.08 6.22 10.02
C LYS A 26 10.12 4.95 9.16
N TRP A 27 9.32 4.89 8.09
CA TRP A 27 9.31 3.76 7.16
C TRP A 27 10.62 3.63 6.37
N SER A 28 11.18 4.75 5.91
CA SER A 28 12.50 4.81 5.28
C SER A 28 13.59 4.26 6.21
N SER A 29 13.59 4.65 7.50
CA SER A 29 14.54 4.12 8.50
C SER A 29 14.38 2.60 8.73
N LEU A 30 13.14 2.14 8.96
CA LEU A 30 12.85 0.72 9.19
C LEU A 30 13.24 -0.16 7.98
N ARG A 31 13.10 0.36 6.75
CA ARG A 31 13.43 -0.34 5.49
C ARG A 31 14.90 -0.82 5.40
N PHE A 32 15.82 -0.22 6.14
CA PHE A 32 17.23 -0.65 6.16
C PHE A 32 17.54 -1.77 7.17
N GLU A 33 16.60 -2.16 8.03
CA GLU A 33 16.78 -3.30 8.93
C GLU A 33 16.94 -4.62 8.15
N ARG A 34 17.99 -5.39 8.44
CA ARG A 34 18.28 -6.68 7.78
C ARG A 34 17.09 -7.64 7.86
N THR A 35 16.47 -7.73 9.04
CA THR A 35 15.28 -8.55 9.32
C THR A 35 14.10 -8.19 8.42
N LEU A 36 13.87 -6.90 8.16
CA LEU A 36 12.81 -6.47 7.26
C LEU A 36 13.14 -6.82 5.80
N LYS A 37 14.41 -6.76 5.37
CA LYS A 37 14.81 -7.20 4.03
C LYS A 37 14.61 -8.71 3.83
N GLU A 38 14.89 -9.52 4.84
CA GLU A 38 14.64 -10.97 4.83
C GLU A 38 13.14 -11.29 4.81
N GLU A 39 12.32 -10.58 5.60
CA GLU A 39 10.86 -10.69 5.53
C GLU A 39 10.32 -10.32 4.14
N VAL A 40 10.72 -9.16 3.61
CA VAL A 40 10.32 -8.67 2.28
C VAL A 40 10.74 -9.63 1.16
N ALA A 41 11.96 -10.16 1.21
CA ALA A 41 12.44 -11.12 0.22
C ALA A 41 11.57 -12.38 0.19
N ARG A 42 11.26 -12.96 1.36
CA ARG A 42 10.38 -14.13 1.48
C ARG A 42 8.96 -13.84 0.98
N GLU A 43 8.41 -12.67 1.30
CA GLU A 43 7.08 -12.27 0.81
C GLU A 43 7.06 -12.06 -0.71
N ALA A 44 8.20 -11.74 -1.32
CA ALA A 44 8.35 -11.49 -2.77
C ALA A 44 8.57 -12.73 -3.65
N GLU A 45 8.97 -13.87 -3.09
CA GLU A 45 9.42 -15.07 -3.82
C GLU A 45 8.49 -15.50 -4.96
N THR A 46 7.18 -15.38 -4.77
CA THR A 46 6.14 -15.78 -5.73
C THR A 46 5.63 -14.65 -6.62
N GLY A 47 6.12 -13.41 -6.45
CA GLY A 47 5.62 -12.24 -7.17
C GLY A 47 4.13 -11.98 -6.97
N LYS A 48 3.64 -12.14 -5.73
CA LYS A 48 2.23 -11.89 -5.38
C LYS A 48 1.85 -10.41 -5.39
N ILE A 49 2.84 -9.52 -5.24
CA ILE A 49 2.75 -8.08 -5.51
C ILE A 49 4.08 -7.69 -6.17
N TYR A 50 4.08 -6.85 -7.20
CA TYR A 50 5.31 -6.27 -7.74
C TYR A 50 5.05 -4.99 -8.54
N ARG A 51 6.08 -4.14 -8.64
CA ARG A 51 6.11 -3.00 -9.56
C ARG A 51 6.48 -3.47 -10.96
N THR A 52 5.77 -3.01 -11.97
CA THR A 52 6.09 -3.27 -13.39
C THR A 52 7.33 -2.46 -13.83
N ASN A 53 7.80 -2.67 -15.05
CA ASN A 53 8.78 -1.83 -15.74
C ASN A 53 8.13 -0.76 -16.63
N TYR A 54 6.86 -0.93 -17.02
CA TYR A 54 6.06 0.05 -17.75
C TYR A 54 5.22 0.93 -16.81
N ILE A 55 4.78 2.07 -17.33
CA ILE A 55 3.80 2.98 -16.71
C ILE A 55 2.49 2.94 -17.50
N ASP A 56 1.40 3.42 -16.91
CA ASP A 56 0.17 3.66 -17.67
C ASP A 56 0.31 4.91 -18.57
N LYS A 57 -0.64 5.10 -19.49
CA LYS A 57 -0.69 6.24 -20.43
C LYS A 57 -0.86 7.61 -19.75
N HIS A 58 -1.12 7.65 -18.45
CA HIS A 58 -1.15 8.86 -17.62
C HIS A 58 0.16 9.08 -16.84
N GLY A 59 1.18 8.24 -17.04
CA GLY A 59 2.48 8.34 -16.39
C GLY A 59 2.57 7.73 -14.99
N ARG A 60 1.54 6.97 -14.57
CA ARG A 60 1.43 6.36 -13.24
C ARG A 60 2.16 5.02 -13.21
N THR A 61 2.88 4.75 -12.13
CA THR A 61 3.46 3.42 -11.88
C THR A 61 2.37 2.39 -11.67
N VAL A 62 2.58 1.17 -12.17
CA VAL A 62 1.66 0.05 -12.01
C VAL A 62 2.20 -0.92 -10.95
N LEU A 63 1.35 -1.27 -9.97
CA LEU A 63 1.56 -2.40 -9.08
C LEU A 63 0.66 -3.55 -9.54
N VAL A 64 1.27 -4.65 -9.96
CA VAL A 64 0.55 -5.90 -10.21
C VAL A 64 0.36 -6.63 -8.88
N MET A 65 -0.83 -7.18 -8.66
CA MET A 65 -1.16 -8.04 -7.51
C MET A 65 -1.76 -9.36 -8.02
N ARG A 66 -1.28 -10.48 -7.47
CA ARG A 66 -1.71 -11.84 -7.85
C ARG A 66 -2.07 -12.61 -6.58
N PRO A 67 -3.32 -12.54 -6.08
CA PRO A 67 -3.68 -13.17 -4.82
C PRO A 67 -3.53 -14.69 -4.83
N SER A 68 -3.60 -15.33 -6.01
CA SER A 68 -3.30 -16.76 -6.21
C SER A 68 -1.84 -17.15 -5.94
N CYS A 69 -0.93 -16.19 -5.88
CA CYS A 69 0.49 -16.40 -5.55
C CYS A 69 0.78 -16.26 -4.03
N GLN A 70 -0.23 -16.19 -3.15
CA GLN A 70 -0.01 -16.02 -1.71
C GLN A 70 0.81 -17.18 -1.10
N ASN A 71 1.99 -16.87 -0.55
CA ASN A 71 2.93 -17.86 -0.01
C ASN A 71 3.12 -17.82 1.52
N THR A 72 2.56 -16.83 2.22
CA THR A 72 2.72 -16.68 3.67
C THR A 72 1.38 -16.53 4.40
N LYS A 73 1.41 -16.63 5.73
CA LYS A 73 0.25 -16.42 6.63
C LYS A 73 0.40 -15.20 7.55
N SER A 74 1.55 -14.52 7.54
CA SER A 74 1.84 -13.42 8.46
C SER A 74 1.21 -12.12 7.95
N THR A 75 0.10 -11.69 8.56
CA THR A 75 -0.52 -10.38 8.26
C THR A 75 0.50 -9.25 8.35
N LYS A 76 1.34 -9.24 9.38
CA LYS A 76 2.39 -8.22 9.57
C LYS A 76 3.43 -8.23 8.46
N GLY A 77 3.84 -9.42 8.00
CA GLY A 77 4.78 -9.57 6.87
C GLY A 77 4.15 -9.09 5.55
N GLN A 78 2.90 -9.48 5.29
CA GLN A 78 2.16 -9.10 4.08
C GLN A 78 1.92 -7.59 4.00
N ILE A 79 1.54 -6.94 5.11
CA ILE A 79 1.34 -5.49 5.16
C ILE A 79 2.67 -4.75 5.02
N ARG A 80 3.75 -5.21 5.68
CA ARG A 80 5.10 -4.68 5.46
C ARG A 80 5.55 -4.80 4.00
N TYR A 81 5.23 -5.90 3.33
CA TYR A 81 5.55 -6.12 1.93
C TYR A 81 4.72 -5.25 0.97
N LEU A 82 3.42 -5.06 1.25
CA LEU A 82 2.57 -4.12 0.53
C LEU A 82 3.13 -2.69 0.64
N VAL A 83 3.41 -2.22 1.85
CA VAL A 83 4.01 -0.90 2.10
C VAL A 83 5.34 -0.77 1.35
N TYR A 84 6.22 -1.78 1.42
CA TYR A 84 7.46 -1.80 0.65
C TYR A 84 7.21 -1.65 -0.86
N CYS A 85 6.23 -2.35 -1.43
CA CYS A 85 5.90 -2.22 -2.85
C CYS A 85 5.35 -0.82 -3.20
N MET A 86 4.49 -0.25 -2.35
CA MET A 86 3.93 1.10 -2.53
C MET A 86 5.01 2.19 -2.46
N GLU A 87 5.92 2.13 -1.49
CA GLU A 87 7.08 3.03 -1.38
C GLU A 87 7.95 3.00 -2.65
N ASN A 88 8.15 1.81 -3.24
CA ASN A 88 8.89 1.67 -4.50
C ASN A 88 8.12 2.17 -5.72
N ALA A 89 6.79 2.09 -5.71
CA ALA A 89 5.95 2.74 -6.71
C ALA A 89 6.10 4.26 -6.63
N ILE A 90 5.94 4.84 -5.42
CA ILE A 90 6.06 6.29 -5.18
C ILE A 90 7.43 6.82 -5.63
N LEU A 91 8.53 6.16 -5.25
CA LEU A 91 9.91 6.51 -5.66
C LEU A 91 10.12 6.58 -7.19
N ASN A 92 9.27 5.90 -7.96
CA ASN A 92 9.38 5.78 -9.42
C ASN A 92 8.19 6.39 -10.18
N LEU A 93 7.38 7.22 -9.53
CA LEU A 93 6.37 8.03 -10.21
C LEU A 93 7.03 9.02 -11.17
N SER A 94 6.31 9.36 -12.24
CA SER A 94 6.67 10.50 -13.09
C SER A 94 6.59 11.80 -12.27
N PRO A 95 7.41 12.83 -12.57
CA PRO A 95 7.48 14.06 -11.77
C PRO A 95 6.14 14.75 -11.50
N ASP A 96 5.19 14.64 -12.44
CA ASP A 96 3.86 15.25 -12.35
C ASP A 96 2.77 14.25 -11.90
N GLN A 97 3.12 13.13 -11.26
CA GLN A 97 2.19 12.10 -10.80
C GLN A 97 2.38 11.77 -9.32
N GLU A 98 1.26 11.74 -8.58
CA GLU A 98 1.22 11.40 -7.15
C GLU A 98 0.53 10.05 -6.88
N GLN A 99 -0.02 9.43 -7.93
CA GLN A 99 -0.91 8.28 -7.86
C GLN A 99 -0.37 7.06 -8.62
N MET A 100 -0.66 5.87 -8.11
CA MET A 100 -0.36 4.59 -8.75
C MET A 100 -1.62 3.87 -9.24
N VAL A 101 -1.45 2.97 -10.20
CA VAL A 101 -2.48 2.03 -10.65
C VAL A 101 -2.23 0.66 -10.03
N TRP A 102 -3.28 0.03 -9.51
CA TRP A 102 -3.24 -1.37 -9.07
C TRP A 102 -3.88 -2.26 -10.15
N LEU A 103 -3.20 -3.31 -10.56
CA LEU A 103 -3.65 -4.26 -11.57
C LEU A 103 -3.70 -5.66 -10.94
N ILE A 104 -4.91 -6.12 -10.62
CA ILE A 104 -5.14 -7.30 -9.78
C ILE A 104 -5.58 -8.46 -10.66
N ASP A 105 -4.70 -9.45 -10.81
CA ASP A 105 -4.94 -10.69 -11.54
C ASP A 105 -5.70 -11.71 -10.68
N PHE A 106 -6.87 -12.14 -11.16
CA PHE A 106 -7.66 -13.20 -10.52
C PHE A 106 -7.48 -14.58 -11.16
N HIS A 107 -6.50 -14.77 -12.05
CA HIS A 107 -6.18 -16.09 -12.56
C HIS A 107 -5.78 -17.05 -11.42
N GLY A 108 -6.40 -18.23 -11.39
CA GLY A 108 -6.21 -19.21 -10.30
C GLY A 108 -6.75 -18.76 -8.93
N PHE A 109 -7.51 -17.67 -8.85
CA PHE A 109 -8.05 -17.18 -7.59
C PHE A 109 -9.14 -18.09 -7.01
N ASN A 110 -9.12 -18.25 -5.69
CA ASN A 110 -10.23 -18.79 -4.90
C ASN A 110 -10.33 -18.06 -3.56
N LEU A 111 -11.47 -18.16 -2.88
CA LEU A 111 -11.75 -17.39 -1.65
C LEU A 111 -10.77 -17.66 -0.50
N SER A 112 -10.09 -18.82 -0.44
CA SER A 112 -9.12 -19.11 0.62
C SER A 112 -7.84 -18.27 0.53
N HIS A 113 -7.59 -17.64 -0.62
CA HIS A 113 -6.47 -16.71 -0.81
C HIS A 113 -6.72 -15.33 -0.18
N ILE A 114 -7.95 -15.02 0.27
CA ILE A 114 -8.26 -13.76 0.95
C ILE A 114 -8.37 -13.97 2.46
N SER A 115 -7.72 -13.07 3.20
CA SER A 115 -7.94 -12.90 4.63
C SER A 115 -8.62 -11.55 4.87
N LEU A 116 -9.83 -11.56 5.45
CA LEU A 116 -10.55 -10.33 5.84
C LEU A 116 -9.71 -9.45 6.78
N LYS A 117 -8.86 -10.07 7.62
CA LYS A 117 -7.91 -9.33 8.45
C LYS A 117 -6.95 -8.53 7.59
N VAL A 118 -6.30 -9.17 6.61
CA VAL A 118 -5.37 -8.49 5.68
C VAL A 118 -6.09 -7.41 4.87
N THR A 119 -7.32 -7.67 4.40
CA THR A 119 -8.14 -6.65 3.71
C THR A 119 -8.40 -5.42 4.59
N LYS A 120 -8.75 -5.62 5.87
CA LYS A 120 -8.99 -4.51 6.82
C LYS A 120 -7.71 -3.72 7.10
N GLU A 121 -6.60 -4.40 7.38
CA GLU A 121 -5.29 -3.75 7.61
C GLU A 121 -4.81 -2.99 6.36
N THR A 122 -5.04 -3.54 5.16
CA THR A 122 -4.76 -2.84 3.89
C THR A 122 -5.60 -1.58 3.73
N ALA A 123 -6.90 -1.63 4.02
CA ALA A 123 -7.77 -0.46 3.97
C ALA A 123 -7.29 0.64 4.94
N HIS A 124 -6.98 0.26 6.19
CA HIS A 124 -6.42 1.16 7.20
C HIS A 124 -5.09 1.79 6.76
N VAL A 125 -4.18 1.03 6.16
CA VAL A 125 -2.92 1.57 5.63
C VAL A 125 -3.16 2.55 4.48
N LEU A 126 -4.10 2.27 3.58
CA LEU A 126 -4.45 3.19 2.49
C LEU A 126 -5.10 4.48 2.99
N GLN A 127 -5.97 4.39 4.00
CA GLN A 127 -6.72 5.53 4.53
C GLN A 127 -5.83 6.44 5.40
N ASP A 128 -5.03 5.86 6.30
CA ASP A 128 -4.34 6.62 7.34
C ASP A 128 -2.90 7.02 6.98
N HIS A 129 -2.27 6.32 6.03
CA HIS A 129 -0.86 6.50 5.69
C HIS A 129 -0.60 6.82 4.20
N TYR A 130 -1.52 6.46 3.30
CA TYR A 130 -1.38 6.70 1.86
C TYR A 130 -2.66 7.29 1.22
N PRO A 131 -3.26 8.34 1.82
CA PRO A 131 -4.49 8.93 1.31
C PRO A 131 -4.32 9.40 -0.14
N GLU A 132 -5.36 9.19 -0.95
CA GLU A 132 -5.42 9.54 -2.38
C GLU A 132 -4.33 8.95 -3.30
N ARG A 133 -3.39 8.12 -2.80
CA ARG A 133 -2.32 7.50 -3.61
C ARG A 133 -2.79 6.47 -4.62
N LEU A 134 -3.95 5.85 -4.41
CA LEU A 134 -4.59 5.01 -5.43
C LEU A 134 -5.25 5.92 -6.46
N GLY A 135 -4.84 5.80 -7.73
CA GLY A 135 -5.50 6.48 -8.86
C GLY A 135 -6.58 5.61 -9.52
N LEU A 136 -6.30 4.32 -9.69
CA LEU A 136 -7.23 3.33 -10.22
C LEU A 136 -6.85 1.93 -9.73
N ALA A 137 -7.84 1.07 -9.48
CA ALA A 137 -7.62 -0.37 -9.30
C ALA A 137 -8.42 -1.14 -10.36
N VAL A 138 -7.73 -1.95 -11.16
CA VAL A 138 -8.33 -2.86 -12.15
C VAL A 138 -8.33 -4.27 -11.59
N LEU A 139 -9.50 -4.89 -11.53
CA LEU A 139 -9.70 -6.28 -11.16
C LEU A 139 -9.91 -7.05 -12.45
N TYR A 140 -8.91 -7.83 -12.85
CA TYR A 140 -8.86 -8.51 -14.13
C TYR A 140 -9.26 -9.99 -13.97
N ASN A 141 -10.28 -10.40 -14.73
CA ASN A 141 -10.93 -11.71 -14.68
C ASN A 141 -11.38 -12.19 -13.27
N PRO A 142 -11.99 -11.34 -12.40
CA PRO A 142 -12.50 -11.79 -11.11
C PRO A 142 -13.61 -12.83 -11.31
N PRO A 143 -13.55 -14.02 -10.68
CA PRO A 143 -14.58 -15.02 -10.88
C PRO A 143 -15.91 -14.57 -10.27
N LYS A 144 -17.04 -15.04 -10.81
CA LYS A 144 -18.40 -14.60 -10.42
C LYS A 144 -18.69 -14.70 -8.91
N PHE A 145 -18.06 -15.65 -8.20
CA PHE A 145 -18.16 -15.78 -6.74
C PHE A 145 -17.40 -14.68 -5.95
N PHE A 146 -16.73 -13.74 -6.61
CA PHE A 146 -16.06 -12.60 -6.01
C PHE A 146 -17.03 -11.47 -5.64
N GLU A 147 -18.18 -11.33 -6.31
CA GLU A 147 -19.15 -10.24 -6.07
C GLU A 147 -19.64 -10.13 -4.60
N PRO A 148 -19.93 -11.24 -3.87
CA PRO A 148 -20.27 -11.18 -2.45
C PRO A 148 -19.10 -10.68 -1.59
N PHE A 149 -17.87 -11.11 -1.90
CA PHE A 149 -16.68 -10.62 -1.22
C PHE A 149 -16.46 -9.13 -1.48
N TRP A 150 -16.58 -8.68 -2.73
CA TRP A 150 -16.49 -7.25 -3.08
C TRP A 150 -17.52 -6.41 -2.34
N THR A 151 -18.73 -6.95 -2.18
CA THR A 151 -19.81 -6.30 -1.41
C THR A 151 -19.43 -6.13 0.06
N MET A 152 -18.77 -7.11 0.68
CA MET A 152 -18.22 -6.98 2.02
C MET A 152 -17.01 -6.03 2.08
N ALA A 153 -16.10 -6.10 1.11
CA ALA A 153 -14.90 -5.26 1.04
C ALA A 153 -15.25 -3.76 0.95
N LYS A 154 -16.27 -3.40 0.17
CA LYS A 154 -16.80 -2.02 0.07
C LYS A 154 -17.20 -1.42 1.42
N ALA A 155 -17.60 -2.21 2.41
CA ALA A 155 -17.94 -1.68 3.74
C ALA A 155 -16.71 -1.18 4.53
N PHE A 156 -15.50 -1.57 4.14
CA PHE A 156 -14.24 -1.10 4.73
C PHE A 156 -13.55 -0.02 3.88
N LEU A 157 -14.02 0.22 2.64
CA LEU A 157 -13.44 1.19 1.73
C LEU A 157 -14.29 2.46 1.69
N GLU A 158 -13.64 3.61 1.79
CA GLU A 158 -14.31 4.90 1.67
C GLU A 158 -14.82 5.15 0.22
N PRO A 159 -15.85 5.99 0.02
CA PRO A 159 -16.52 6.12 -1.29
C PRO A 159 -15.60 6.48 -2.45
N LYS A 160 -14.60 7.35 -2.23
CA LYS A 160 -13.64 7.70 -3.28
C LYS A 160 -12.81 6.50 -3.71
N THR A 161 -12.35 5.69 -2.75
CA THR A 161 -11.54 4.51 -3.01
C THR A 161 -12.31 3.43 -3.80
N TYR A 162 -13.54 3.05 -3.42
CA TYR A 162 -14.26 2.04 -4.22
C TYR A 162 -14.72 2.55 -5.59
N ASN A 163 -14.92 3.87 -5.77
CA ASN A 163 -15.26 4.46 -7.08
C ASN A 163 -14.10 4.39 -8.09
N LYS A 164 -12.85 4.24 -7.62
CA LYS A 164 -11.65 4.03 -8.44
C LYS A 164 -11.47 2.58 -8.91
N VAL A 165 -12.39 1.68 -8.56
CA VAL A 165 -12.32 0.24 -8.90
C VAL A 165 -13.03 -0.05 -10.22
N LYS A 166 -12.36 -0.77 -11.12
CA LYS A 166 -12.89 -1.22 -12.42
C LYS A 166 -12.77 -2.75 -12.52
N PHE A 167 -13.81 -3.37 -13.06
CA PHE A 167 -13.86 -4.79 -13.36
C PHE A 167 -13.60 -4.97 -14.85
N VAL A 168 -12.68 -5.85 -15.20
CA VAL A 168 -12.31 -6.16 -16.59
C VAL A 168 -12.36 -7.67 -16.79
N TYR A 169 -13.00 -8.09 -17.88
CA TYR A 169 -13.18 -9.49 -18.27
C TYR A 169 -12.63 -9.67 -19.69
N SER A 170 -11.71 -10.61 -19.86
CA SER A 170 -10.97 -10.82 -21.12
C SER A 170 -11.84 -11.30 -22.28
N ASP A 171 -13.01 -11.88 -21.99
CA ASP A 171 -14.03 -12.28 -22.94
C ASP A 171 -15.04 -11.16 -23.28
N GLU A 172 -15.00 -10.02 -22.56
CA GLU A 172 -15.88 -8.87 -22.78
C GLU A 172 -15.15 -7.66 -23.36
N ALA A 173 -15.19 -7.53 -24.69
CA ALA A 173 -14.53 -6.43 -25.44
C ALA A 173 -14.84 -5.01 -24.91
N ASN A 174 -16.03 -4.78 -24.36
CA ASN A 174 -16.39 -3.48 -23.78
C ASN A 174 -15.57 -3.13 -22.53
N THR A 175 -15.19 -4.13 -21.73
CA THR A 175 -14.39 -3.92 -20.52
C THR A 175 -12.89 -3.91 -20.85
N MET A 176 -12.46 -4.68 -21.85
CA MET A 176 -11.08 -4.67 -22.35
C MET A 176 -10.63 -3.30 -22.88
N LYS A 177 -11.55 -2.45 -23.37
CA LYS A 177 -11.26 -1.05 -23.69
C LYS A 177 -10.62 -0.28 -22.54
N VAL A 178 -10.94 -0.60 -21.28
CA VAL A 178 -10.29 0.00 -20.11
C VAL A 178 -8.78 -0.30 -20.12
N MET A 179 -8.36 -1.49 -20.55
CA MET A 179 -6.95 -1.84 -20.69
C MET A 179 -6.31 -1.11 -21.87
N GLU A 180 -6.99 -1.07 -23.02
CA GLU A 180 -6.54 -0.39 -24.24
C GLU A 180 -6.38 1.13 -24.02
N ASP A 181 -7.28 1.76 -23.27
CA ASP A 181 -7.23 3.19 -22.95
C ASP A 181 -6.12 3.51 -21.93
N LEU A 182 -5.87 2.61 -20.96
CA LEU A 182 -4.90 2.82 -19.89
C LEU A 182 -3.46 2.44 -20.25
N PHE A 183 -3.22 1.42 -21.07
CA PHE A 183 -1.89 0.84 -21.25
C PHE A 183 -1.40 0.83 -22.70
N ASP A 184 -0.09 0.82 -22.87
CA ASP A 184 0.53 0.40 -24.12
C ASP A 184 0.46 -1.13 -24.21
N MET A 185 -0.33 -1.65 -25.16
CA MET A 185 -0.57 -3.08 -25.32
C MET A 185 0.68 -3.84 -25.84
N ASP A 186 1.69 -3.15 -26.38
CA ASP A 186 2.99 -3.75 -26.72
C ASP A 186 3.87 -3.98 -25.47
N GLN A 187 3.61 -3.26 -24.37
CA GLN A 187 4.36 -3.37 -23.10
C GLN A 187 3.60 -4.12 -22.00
N LEU A 188 2.26 -4.11 -22.05
CA LEU A 188 1.40 -4.82 -21.11
C LEU A 188 1.65 -6.33 -21.19
N GLU A 189 1.64 -7.01 -20.04
CA GLU A 189 1.82 -8.46 -19.97
C GLU A 189 0.64 -9.22 -20.60
N SER A 190 0.92 -10.36 -21.23
CA SER A 190 -0.08 -11.20 -21.90
C SER A 190 -1.15 -11.76 -20.97
N THR A 191 -0.85 -11.93 -19.68
CA THR A 191 -1.82 -12.23 -18.60
C THR A 191 -2.98 -11.24 -18.57
N PHE A 192 -2.73 -9.97 -18.93
CA PHE A 192 -3.69 -8.88 -18.94
C PHE A 192 -4.18 -8.51 -20.35
N GLY A 193 -3.96 -9.39 -21.33
CA GLY A 193 -4.35 -9.19 -22.73
C GLY A 193 -3.36 -8.37 -23.56
N GLY A 194 -2.20 -8.02 -23.01
CA GLY A 194 -1.11 -7.39 -23.74
C GLY A 194 -0.27 -8.37 -24.58
N LYS A 195 0.87 -7.89 -25.09
CA LYS A 195 1.77 -8.66 -25.97
C LYS A 195 3.10 -9.02 -25.33
N ASP A 196 3.46 -8.45 -24.18
CA ASP A 196 4.68 -8.88 -23.49
C ASP A 196 4.49 -10.27 -22.87
N ASN A 197 5.37 -11.20 -23.23
CA ASN A 197 5.38 -12.56 -22.73
C ASN A 197 6.50 -12.80 -21.70
N SER A 198 7.17 -11.74 -21.23
CA SER A 198 8.29 -11.86 -20.29
C SER A 198 7.87 -12.33 -18.89
N GLY A 199 6.68 -11.90 -18.43
CA GLY A 199 6.07 -12.29 -17.16
C GLY A 199 6.88 -11.93 -15.91
N PHE A 200 6.43 -12.41 -14.76
CA PHE A 200 7.15 -12.18 -13.50
C PHE A 200 8.42 -13.04 -13.39
N ASP A 201 9.57 -12.38 -13.33
CA ASP A 201 10.88 -12.96 -13.04
C ASP A 201 11.39 -12.46 -11.69
N VAL A 202 11.55 -13.38 -10.73
CA VAL A 202 12.00 -13.07 -9.36
C VAL A 202 13.43 -12.51 -9.30
N SER A 203 14.29 -12.88 -10.23
CA SER A 203 15.68 -12.41 -10.30
C SER A 203 15.71 -10.96 -10.78
N LYS A 204 15.02 -10.66 -11.89
CA LYS A 204 14.86 -9.29 -12.40
C LYS A 204 14.11 -8.39 -11.42
N TYR A 205 13.17 -8.93 -10.64
CA TYR A 205 12.54 -8.21 -9.54
C TYR A 205 13.56 -7.89 -8.43
N ALA A 206 14.30 -8.89 -7.94
CA ALA A 206 15.29 -8.70 -6.88
C ALA A 206 16.44 -7.75 -7.27
N GLU A 207 16.83 -7.69 -8.55
CA GLU A 207 17.80 -6.71 -9.06
C GLU A 207 17.24 -5.28 -9.00
N ARG A 208 16.00 -5.06 -9.47
CA ARG A 208 15.33 -3.75 -9.37
C ARG A 208 15.16 -3.31 -7.92
N MET A 209 14.82 -4.22 -7.01
CA MET A 209 14.71 -3.88 -5.58
C MET A 209 16.05 -3.42 -4.98
N LYS A 210 17.17 -4.00 -5.41
CA LYS A 210 18.52 -3.55 -5.01
C LYS A 210 18.91 -2.21 -5.62
N GLU A 211 18.33 -1.81 -6.75
CA GLU A 211 18.53 -0.49 -7.34
C GLU A 211 17.68 0.58 -6.64
N ASP A 212 16.39 0.32 -6.45
CA ASP A 212 15.48 1.20 -5.71
C ASP A 212 15.99 1.44 -4.27
N ASP A 213 16.46 0.40 -3.57
CA ASP A 213 17.08 0.51 -2.24
C ASP A 213 18.31 1.44 -2.20
N LYS A 214 19.04 1.61 -3.31
CA LYS A 214 20.17 2.56 -3.41
C LYS A 214 19.71 3.98 -3.67
N ARG A 215 18.60 4.16 -4.40
CA ARG A 215 18.03 5.47 -4.74
C ARG A 215 17.25 6.06 -3.56
N MET A 216 16.60 5.22 -2.76
CA MET A 216 15.67 5.63 -1.71
C MET A 216 16.22 6.63 -0.67
N PRO A 217 17.46 6.54 -0.17
CA PRO A 217 18.00 7.54 0.75
C PRO A 217 18.03 8.95 0.15
N SER A 218 18.41 9.06 -1.13
CA SER A 218 18.57 10.34 -1.82
C SER A 218 17.23 11.04 -2.09
N PHE A 219 16.17 10.26 -2.31
CA PHE A 219 14.81 10.74 -2.54
C PHE A 219 14.30 11.48 -1.30
N TRP A 220 14.21 10.81 -0.15
CA TRP A 220 13.69 11.39 1.09
C TRP A 220 14.58 12.49 1.70
N THR A 221 15.87 12.57 1.34
CA THR A 221 16.69 13.75 1.71
C THR A 221 16.38 14.98 0.87
N ARG A 222 15.92 14.83 -0.38
CA ARG A 222 15.74 15.94 -1.32
C ARG A 222 14.60 16.88 -0.93
N ASP A 223 13.50 16.32 -0.43
CA ASP A 223 12.31 17.10 -0.04
C ASP A 223 12.50 17.85 1.29
N SER A 224 13.59 17.58 2.02
CA SER A 224 13.91 18.28 3.27
C SER A 224 14.56 19.65 3.11
N HIS A 225 14.83 20.10 1.88
CA HIS A 225 15.29 21.46 1.60
C HIS A 225 14.14 22.35 1.09
N PRO A 226 13.79 23.47 1.78
CA PRO A 226 12.84 24.42 1.24
C PRO A 226 13.42 25.09 -0.01
N SER A 227 12.85 24.79 -1.18
CA SER A 227 13.22 25.44 -2.43
C SER A 227 13.02 26.94 -2.33
N ALA A 228 14.13 27.69 -2.34
CA ALA A 228 14.11 29.15 -2.36
C ALA A 228 13.61 29.64 -3.73
N VAL A 229 12.33 30.03 -3.79
CA VAL A 229 11.72 30.62 -4.98
C VAL A 229 12.40 31.97 -5.29
N PRO A 230 12.92 32.19 -6.50
CA PRO A 230 13.41 33.51 -6.90
C PRO A 230 12.24 34.50 -6.98
N GLN A 231 12.27 35.56 -6.17
CA GLN A 231 11.21 36.59 -6.21
C GLN A 231 11.27 37.40 -7.52
N PRO A 232 10.11 37.67 -8.17
CA PRO A 232 10.04 38.64 -9.26
C PRO A 232 10.18 40.07 -8.73
N ALA A 233 11.04 40.87 -9.36
CA ALA A 233 11.19 42.28 -9.01
C ALA A 233 9.98 43.11 -9.47
N LEU A 234 9.22 43.66 -8.53
CA LEU A 234 8.15 44.63 -8.82
C LEU A 234 8.73 46.00 -9.19
N LYS A 235 8.35 46.51 -10.36
CA LYS A 235 8.59 47.90 -10.77
C LYS A 235 7.40 48.78 -10.34
N SER A 236 7.71 49.97 -9.84
CA SER A 236 6.76 50.98 -9.38
C SER A 236 5.94 51.61 -10.51
N ALA A 237 4.65 51.88 -10.26
CA ALA A 237 3.92 52.98 -10.89
C ALA A 237 2.68 53.42 -10.07
N ALA A 238 2.70 54.68 -9.63
CA ALA A 238 1.59 55.63 -9.45
C ALA A 238 0.29 55.25 -8.68
N SER A 239 0.06 56.03 -7.63
CA SER A 239 -1.17 56.25 -6.87
C SER A 239 -2.33 56.87 -7.66
N LEU A 240 -3.57 56.50 -7.32
CA LEU A 240 -4.71 57.42 -7.26
C LEU A 240 -5.55 57.10 -6.01
N ASP A 241 -6.14 58.13 -5.43
CA ASP A 241 -6.76 58.16 -4.11
C ASP A 241 -8.28 58.40 -4.25
N VAL A 242 -9.11 57.72 -3.45
CA VAL A 242 -10.50 58.12 -3.17
C VAL A 242 -11.03 57.37 -1.94
N SER A 243 -11.44 58.15 -0.94
CA SER A 243 -12.08 57.68 0.30
C SER A 243 -13.59 57.82 0.20
N VAL A 244 -14.35 56.82 0.66
CA VAL A 244 -15.77 56.98 1.04
C VAL A 244 -16.08 56.06 2.24
N ASP A 245 -16.56 56.64 3.35
CA ASP A 245 -17.06 55.94 4.53
C ASP A 245 -18.45 55.31 4.31
N SER A 246 -18.74 54.17 4.96
CA SER A 246 -20.03 53.93 5.66
C SER A 246 -20.06 52.64 6.49
N HIS A 247 -20.04 52.84 7.81
CA HIS A 247 -20.79 52.19 8.91
C HIS A 247 -21.35 50.74 8.87
N SER A 248 -21.35 50.15 10.09
CA SER A 248 -22.16 49.03 10.62
C SER A 248 -21.88 47.62 10.04
N ASP A 249 -21.95 46.52 10.81
CA ASP A 249 -22.37 46.35 12.21
C ASP A 249 -21.58 45.24 12.94
N ALA A 250 -21.76 45.11 14.26
CA ALA A 250 -21.00 44.19 15.12
C ALA A 250 -21.70 42.86 15.42
N SER A 251 -20.93 41.76 15.55
CA SER A 251 -21.22 40.68 16.52
C SER A 251 -19.99 39.82 16.84
N GLU A 252 -19.42 40.08 18.03
CA GLU A 252 -18.86 39.10 18.98
C GLU A 252 -19.77 37.85 19.14
N ASN A 253 -19.37 36.64 19.58
CA ASN A 253 -18.12 36.00 20.02
C ASN A 253 -18.25 34.48 19.73
N ASP A 254 -17.15 33.72 19.72
CA ASP A 254 -17.09 32.51 20.55
C ASP A 254 -15.63 32.21 20.95
N GLU A 255 -15.46 31.66 22.14
CA GLU A 255 -14.15 31.46 22.77
C GLU A 255 -13.51 30.11 22.43
N THR A 256 -12.19 30.07 22.63
CA THR A 256 -11.41 28.84 22.75
C THR A 256 -11.95 27.90 23.82
N ASP A 257 -11.99 26.60 23.53
CA ASP A 257 -11.52 25.62 24.53
C ASP A 257 -10.69 24.53 23.85
N CYS A 258 -9.61 24.13 24.53
CA CYS A 258 -8.68 23.09 24.09
C CYS A 258 -8.68 21.98 25.14
N LEU A 259 -9.08 20.77 24.76
CA LEU A 259 -9.02 19.62 25.66
C LEU A 259 -7.98 18.60 25.21
N ASP A 260 -6.90 18.54 25.99
CA ASP A 260 -5.95 17.44 26.03
C ASP A 260 -6.65 16.09 26.29
N VAL A 261 -6.21 15.03 25.61
CA VAL A 261 -6.38 13.65 26.11
C VAL A 261 -5.09 12.86 25.91
N ASN A 262 -4.14 13.06 26.83
CA ASN A 262 -3.14 12.04 27.15
C ASN A 262 -3.70 11.14 28.25
N GLY A 263 -3.71 9.82 28.02
CA GLY A 263 -3.94 8.82 29.06
C GLY A 263 -5.29 8.11 29.01
N ILE A 264 -5.32 6.96 28.34
CA ILE A 264 -6.07 5.80 28.83
C ILE A 264 -5.10 4.61 28.82
N ASP A 265 -5.03 3.93 29.95
CA ASP A 265 -3.98 2.98 30.29
C ASP A 265 -4.13 1.59 29.68
N SER A 266 -3.06 0.83 29.88
CA SER A 266 -2.97 -0.61 29.70
C SER A 266 -4.06 -1.38 30.49
N GLU A 267 -5.20 -1.72 29.87
CA GLU A 267 -6.09 -2.76 30.43
C GLU A 267 -6.99 -3.50 29.41
N ILE A 268 -6.38 -4.14 28.39
CA ILE A 268 -6.98 -5.32 27.72
C ILE A 268 -5.91 -6.41 27.56
N LEU A 269 -5.48 -6.96 28.70
CA LEU A 269 -4.75 -8.24 28.80
C LEU A 269 -5.33 -9.08 29.95
N SER A 270 -6.58 -9.53 29.79
CA SER A 270 -7.14 -10.67 30.53
C SER A 270 -8.38 -11.18 29.79
N LEU A 271 -8.70 -12.47 29.97
CA LEU A 271 -9.72 -13.25 29.24
C LEU A 271 -9.32 -13.53 27.77
N GLU A 272 -9.10 -14.77 27.31
CA GLU A 272 -9.33 -16.08 27.93
C GLU A 272 -8.20 -17.07 27.56
N ASP A 273 -7.53 -17.63 28.55
CA ASP A 273 -7.07 -19.02 28.49
C ASP A 273 -7.23 -19.62 29.89
N ASN A 274 -8.08 -20.65 29.99
CA ASN A 274 -8.26 -21.40 31.23
C ASN A 274 -8.81 -22.80 30.92
N THR A 275 -7.92 -23.66 30.41
CA THR A 275 -8.13 -25.10 30.51
C THR A 275 -8.10 -25.54 31.97
N SER A 276 -9.14 -26.25 32.43
CA SER A 276 -9.02 -27.11 33.60
C SER A 276 -9.61 -28.48 33.29
N ALA A 277 -8.76 -29.50 33.37
CA ALA A 277 -9.15 -30.89 33.22
C ALA A 277 -9.49 -31.48 34.59
N THR A 278 -10.46 -32.40 34.63
CA THR A 278 -10.55 -33.41 35.68
C THR A 278 -10.71 -34.80 35.06
N ASP A 279 -9.79 -35.69 35.42
CA ASP A 279 -9.70 -37.08 35.02
C ASP A 279 -10.52 -37.99 35.95
N SER A 280 -11.13 -39.05 35.41
CA SER A 280 -11.12 -40.37 36.06
C SER A 280 -11.42 -41.48 35.04
N GLY A 281 -10.57 -42.54 35.01
CA GLY A 281 -10.71 -43.72 34.13
C GLY A 281 -11.95 -44.61 34.43
N ARG A 282 -12.19 -45.79 33.84
CA ARG A 282 -11.34 -46.93 33.40
C ARG A 282 -12.29 -47.99 32.74
N LYS A 283 -11.93 -49.14 32.14
CA LYS A 283 -10.71 -49.91 31.77
C LYS A 283 -11.16 -51.02 30.79
N GLY A 284 -10.43 -51.34 29.71
CA GLY A 284 -10.71 -52.56 28.91
C GLY A 284 -9.80 -52.76 27.68
N SER A 285 -9.03 -53.83 27.67
CA SER A 285 -8.11 -54.22 26.58
C SER A 285 -8.72 -55.33 25.70
N GLU A 286 -8.32 -55.44 24.43
CA GLU A 286 -7.76 -56.69 23.89
C GLU A 286 -7.08 -56.52 22.50
N ASN A 287 -6.12 -57.40 22.22
CA ASN A 287 -5.32 -57.46 20.98
C ASN A 287 -6.00 -58.35 19.91
N VAL A 288 -5.69 -58.17 18.62
CA VAL A 288 -5.22 -59.25 17.71
C VAL A 288 -4.28 -58.63 16.64
N HIS A 289 -3.31 -59.43 16.18
CA HIS A 289 -2.20 -59.08 15.26
C HIS A 289 -2.56 -59.28 13.76
N PRO A 290 -1.70 -58.88 12.79
CA PRO A 290 -2.06 -58.82 11.36
C PRO A 290 -1.83 -60.13 10.60
N GLY A 291 -2.49 -60.25 9.44
CA GLY A 291 -2.23 -61.28 8.43
C GLY A 291 -1.57 -60.69 7.18
N GLU A 292 -0.51 -61.34 6.70
CA GLU A 292 0.35 -60.92 5.58
C GLU A 292 0.18 -61.90 4.39
N VAL A 293 0.71 -61.54 3.20
CA VAL A 293 0.94 -62.41 2.02
C VAL A 293 -0.36 -62.69 1.20
N LYS A 294 -0.43 -62.59 -0.14
CA LYS A 294 0.56 -62.89 -1.20
C LYS A 294 0.39 -62.06 -2.49
N THR A 295 1.47 -62.00 -3.26
CA THR A 295 1.64 -61.45 -4.61
C THR A 295 0.80 -62.12 -5.71
N HIS A 296 0.41 -61.36 -6.74
CA HIS A 296 0.61 -61.79 -8.13
C HIS A 296 0.92 -60.64 -9.09
N ASN A 297 1.84 -60.94 -10.01
CA ASN A 297 2.26 -60.13 -11.15
C ASN A 297 1.36 -60.50 -12.34
N ASP A 298 1.03 -59.56 -13.24
CA ASP A 298 1.45 -59.66 -14.64
C ASP A 298 1.00 -58.48 -15.52
N ARG A 299 1.58 -58.46 -16.71
CA ARG A 299 1.79 -57.32 -17.62
C ARG A 299 1.43 -57.76 -19.03
N ALA A 300 0.58 -57.03 -19.75
CA ALA A 300 0.64 -56.89 -21.22
C ALA A 300 -0.46 -55.97 -21.79
N HIS A 301 -0.10 -55.31 -22.90
CA HIS A 301 -0.88 -54.98 -24.10
C HIS A 301 -2.34 -55.51 -24.17
N VAL A 302 -3.31 -54.75 -24.69
CA VAL A 302 -3.27 -53.83 -25.86
C VAL A 302 -4.05 -52.54 -25.58
#